data_AF-A0A183TNA2-F1
#
_entry.id   AF-A0A183TNA2-F1
#
_cell.length_a   1.000
_cell.length_b   1.000
_cell.length_c   1.000
_cell.angle_alpha   90.00
_cell.angle_beta   90.00
_cell.angle_gamma   90.00
#
_symmetry.space_group_name_H-M   'P 1'
#
loop_
_entity.id
_entity.type
_entity.pdbx_description
1 polymer ?
#
loop_
_entity_poly.entity_id
_entity_poly.type
_entity_poly.pdbx_seq_one_letter_code
_entity_poly.pdbx_strand_id
1 'polypeptide(L)'
;MYQRKRSIILLLLVSEAFPVVFDPYLQTVAASEIERLVTWYNPQGKAELTLPEEPDIEAWLRKKIGREKSMRDWAVLVWEHCPAAAIFLQQRLRGSDRIRGEVARLVRGAPTLVSHIPAALQLLATPSNLEADIPELAHVLSWSPVPPVTAISFFSRMYPQHPLTQQYAVRVLTGYAPETLIFYVPQLVQGVRYDKLGYMCDFILRSSHRSPILAHQLLWNMRTNVFTDEEGTERDLENQLENALEAISLCLSQLHAKDLIDLPVT
;
A
#
# COMPACT_ATOMS: atom_id res chain seq x y z
N MET A 1 -29.26 3.53 23.02
CA MET A 1 -28.48 2.78 24.03
C MET A 1 -27.00 2.57 23.64
N TYR A 2 -26.69 2.35 22.35
CA TYR A 2 -25.30 2.19 21.84
C TYR A 2 -24.44 3.48 21.90
N GLN A 3 -25.04 4.66 21.67
CA GLN A 3 -24.35 5.95 21.76
C GLN A 3 -23.89 6.29 23.19
N ARG A 4 -24.75 6.08 24.20
CA ARG A 4 -24.39 6.31 25.62
C ARG A 4 -23.23 5.42 26.10
N LYS A 5 -23.16 4.17 25.64
CA LYS A 5 -22.04 3.26 25.98
C LYS A 5 -20.72 3.69 25.34
N ARG A 6 -20.75 4.30 24.14
CA ARG A 6 -19.55 4.88 23.48
C ARG A 6 -19.10 6.19 24.12
N SER A 7 -20.04 7.06 24.51
CA SER A 7 -19.73 8.29 25.26
C SER A 7 -19.06 7.99 26.59
N ILE A 8 -19.45 6.91 27.27
CA ILE A 8 -18.80 6.44 28.51
C ILE A 8 -17.39 5.92 28.25
N ILE A 9 -17.13 5.24 27.13
CA ILE A 9 -15.77 4.80 26.77
C ILE A 9 -14.87 6.00 26.43
N LEU A 10 -15.40 7.00 25.72
CA LEU A 10 -14.67 8.24 25.43
C LEU A 10 -14.42 9.05 26.72
N LEU A 11 -15.41 9.16 27.61
CA LEU A 11 -15.25 9.81 28.92
C LEU A 11 -14.30 9.04 29.84
N LEU A 12 -14.32 7.71 29.86
CA LEU A 12 -13.36 6.90 30.64
C LEU A 12 -11.94 7.00 30.07
N LEU A 13 -11.79 7.00 28.75
CA LEU A 13 -10.48 7.22 28.10
C LEU A 13 -9.94 8.64 28.35
N VAL A 14 -10.80 9.64 28.47
CA VAL A 14 -10.39 11.03 28.73
C VAL A 14 -10.20 11.30 30.23
N SER A 15 -11.03 10.74 31.11
CA SER A 15 -10.97 10.99 32.56
C SER A 15 -10.03 10.04 33.32
N GLU A 16 -9.79 8.80 32.87
CA GLU A 16 -8.85 7.89 33.55
C GLU A 16 -7.43 7.93 32.98
N ALA A 17 -7.22 8.38 31.72
CA ALA A 17 -5.89 8.38 31.12
C ALA A 17 -5.01 9.59 31.52
N PHE A 18 -5.60 10.62 32.13
CA PHE A 18 -4.88 11.86 32.42
C PHE A 18 -4.21 11.98 33.81
N PRO A 19 -4.61 11.27 34.89
CA PRO A 19 -3.92 11.46 36.17
C PRO A 19 -2.85 10.42 36.55
N VAL A 20 -2.64 9.31 35.83
CA VAL A 20 -1.80 8.22 36.40
C VAL A 20 -0.83 7.60 35.39
N VAL A 21 0.47 7.88 35.58
CA VAL A 21 1.64 7.05 35.21
C VAL A 21 1.62 6.48 33.78
N PHE A 22 1.37 7.32 32.78
CA PHE A 22 1.71 6.97 31.40
C PHE A 22 2.85 7.85 30.92
N ASP A 23 3.83 7.20 30.29
CA ASP A 23 4.95 7.85 29.64
C ASP A 23 4.44 9.01 28.78
N PRO A 24 4.97 10.25 28.91
CA PRO A 24 4.51 11.42 28.18
C PRO A 24 4.30 11.17 26.68
N TYR A 25 4.95 10.19 26.07
CA TYR A 25 4.82 9.88 24.65
C TYR A 25 3.55 9.08 24.30
N LEU A 26 3.07 8.18 25.18
CA LEU A 26 1.79 7.48 24.97
C LEU A 26 0.62 8.45 25.01
N GLN A 27 0.70 9.46 25.87
CA GLN A 27 -0.32 10.51 25.98
C GLN A 27 -0.55 11.23 24.65
N THR A 28 0.49 11.38 23.81
CA THR A 28 0.32 12.10 22.55
C THR A 28 -0.24 11.23 21.43
N VAL A 29 0.10 9.93 21.42
CA VAL A 29 -0.58 8.98 20.54
C VAL A 29 -2.06 8.86 20.93
N ALA A 30 -2.34 8.83 22.23
CA ALA A 30 -3.70 8.85 22.74
C ALA A 30 -4.43 10.14 22.34
N ALA A 31 -3.78 11.30 22.51
CA ALA A 31 -4.38 12.58 22.16
C ALA A 31 -4.65 12.73 20.65
N SER A 32 -3.78 12.23 19.77
CA SER A 32 -4.05 12.24 18.32
C SER A 32 -5.20 11.31 17.92
N GLU A 33 -5.38 10.19 18.63
CA GLU A 33 -6.57 9.35 18.46
C GLU A 33 -7.83 10.02 19.00
N ILE A 34 -7.74 10.75 20.10
CA ILE A 34 -8.87 11.51 20.67
C ILE A 34 -9.32 12.59 19.68
N GLU A 35 -8.40 13.38 19.12
CA GLU A 35 -8.71 14.39 18.09
C GLU A 35 -9.43 13.77 16.87
N ARG A 36 -8.97 12.60 16.42
CA ARG A 36 -9.60 11.86 15.33
C ARG A 36 -11.00 11.39 15.69
N LEU A 37 -11.18 10.83 16.87
CA LEU A 37 -12.48 10.32 17.34
C LEU A 37 -13.48 11.46 17.56
N VAL A 38 -13.03 12.61 18.07
CA VAL A 38 -13.81 13.85 18.17
C VAL A 38 -14.25 14.31 16.79
N THR A 39 -13.33 14.37 15.83
CA THR A 39 -13.65 14.72 14.43
C THR A 39 -14.67 13.76 13.82
N TRP A 40 -14.55 12.46 14.09
CA TRP A 40 -15.52 11.46 13.63
C TRP A 40 -16.88 11.54 14.33
N TYR A 41 -16.89 11.99 15.58
CA TYR A 41 -18.11 12.19 16.36
C TYR A 41 -18.89 13.41 15.86
N ASN A 42 -18.19 14.49 15.54
CA ASN A 42 -18.78 15.73 15.05
C ASN A 42 -18.18 16.19 13.71
N PRO A 43 -18.39 15.44 12.61
CA PRO A 43 -17.77 15.77 11.32
C PRO A 43 -18.32 17.07 10.71
N GLN A 44 -19.49 17.52 11.16
CA GLN A 44 -20.16 18.73 10.69
C GLN A 44 -19.89 19.95 11.58
N GLY A 45 -19.12 19.82 12.67
CA GLY A 45 -18.81 20.92 13.58
C GLY A 45 -20.03 21.56 14.23
N LYS A 46 -21.08 20.77 14.52
CA LYS A 46 -22.30 21.27 15.18
C LYS A 46 -22.01 21.62 16.63
N ALA A 47 -22.33 22.84 17.04
CA ALA A 47 -22.12 23.33 18.40
C ALA A 47 -22.83 22.49 19.48
N GLU A 48 -23.92 21.80 19.14
CA GLU A 48 -24.67 20.91 20.04
C GLU A 48 -23.93 19.61 20.39
N LEU A 49 -22.95 19.23 19.57
CA LEU A 49 -22.17 18.00 19.71
C LEU A 49 -20.73 18.28 20.15
N THR A 50 -20.39 19.53 20.47
CA THR A 50 -19.07 19.91 20.97
C THR A 50 -18.92 19.45 22.42
N LEU A 51 -17.90 18.66 22.72
CA LEU A 51 -17.60 18.24 24.09
C LEU A 51 -16.88 19.38 24.84
N PRO A 52 -17.15 19.57 26.14
CA PRO A 52 -16.56 20.68 26.92
C PRO A 52 -15.04 20.69 27.00
N GLU A 53 -14.39 19.52 26.92
CA GLU A 53 -12.93 19.35 27.11
C GLU A 53 -12.14 19.36 25.78
N GLU A 54 -12.82 19.47 24.62
CA GLU A 54 -12.20 19.54 23.29
C GLU A 54 -11.14 20.67 23.14
N PRO A 55 -11.40 21.93 23.54
CA PRO A 55 -10.45 23.02 23.31
C PRO A 55 -9.15 22.86 24.10
N ASP A 56 -9.20 22.23 25.28
CA ASP A 56 -8.02 21.99 26.12
C ASP A 56 -7.12 20.90 25.52
N ILE A 57 -7.73 19.85 24.96
CA ILE A 57 -7.02 18.76 24.28
C ILE A 57 -6.35 19.27 23.01
N GLU A 58 -7.04 20.08 22.19
CA GLU A 58 -6.46 20.71 21.00
C GLU A 58 -5.30 21.66 21.35
N ALA A 59 -5.47 22.50 22.36
CA ALA A 59 -4.44 23.43 22.80
C ALA A 59 -3.19 22.70 23.31
N TRP A 60 -3.37 21.61 24.06
CA TRP A 60 -2.29 20.76 24.52
C TRP A 60 -1.57 20.05 23.36
N LEU A 61 -2.33 19.49 22.41
CA LEU A 61 -1.79 18.81 21.21
C LEU A 61 -0.92 19.75 20.38
N ARG A 62 -1.44 20.94 20.06
CA ARG A 62 -0.70 21.96 19.29
C ARG A 62 0.60 22.37 19.99
N LYS A 63 0.56 22.56 21.32
CA LYS A 63 1.73 22.92 22.12
C LYS A 63 2.80 21.82 22.15
N LYS A 64 2.39 20.54 22.14
CA LYS A 64 3.28 19.40 22.28
C LYS A 64 3.85 18.92 20.94
N ILE A 65 3.03 18.88 19.90
CA ILE A 65 3.44 18.52 18.52
C ILE A 65 4.32 19.63 17.92
N GLY A 66 4.12 20.90 18.28
CA GLY A 66 4.92 22.02 17.74
C GLY A 66 6.41 22.02 18.09
N ARG A 67 6.90 21.15 18.98
CA ARG A 67 8.33 21.06 19.33
C ARG A 67 9.06 20.06 18.44
N GLU A 68 9.58 20.56 17.31
CA GLU A 68 10.22 19.77 16.25
C GLU A 68 11.40 18.88 16.70
N LYS A 69 12.18 19.29 17.73
CA LYS A 69 13.26 18.48 18.29
C LYS A 69 12.78 17.17 18.94
N SER A 70 11.55 17.15 19.45
CA SER A 70 11.01 15.97 20.12
C SER A 70 10.63 14.87 19.12
N MET A 71 10.17 15.22 17.91
CA MET A 71 9.59 14.25 16.96
C MET A 71 10.49 13.07 16.60
N ARG A 72 11.81 13.27 16.56
CA ARG A 72 12.78 12.20 16.28
C ARG A 72 12.86 11.21 17.44
N ASP A 73 13.07 11.72 18.65
CA ASP A 73 13.13 10.93 19.88
C ASP A 73 11.83 10.14 20.08
N TRP A 74 10.71 10.68 19.60
CA TRP A 74 9.41 10.02 19.66
C TRP A 74 9.33 8.82 18.71
N ALA A 75 9.82 8.96 17.49
CA ALA A 75 9.86 7.84 16.55
C ALA A 75 10.72 6.70 17.09
N VAL A 76 11.87 7.03 17.72
CA VAL A 76 12.76 6.06 18.35
C VAL A 76 12.09 5.37 19.54
N LEU A 77 11.51 6.13 20.46
CA LEU A 77 10.89 5.56 21.65
C LEU A 77 9.66 4.71 21.34
N VAL A 78 8.81 5.18 20.43
CA VAL A 78 7.64 4.39 19.98
C VAL A 78 8.12 3.10 19.30
N TRP A 79 9.21 3.15 18.55
CA TRP A 79 9.81 1.97 17.96
C TRP A 79 10.36 0.98 19.00
N GLU A 80 11.03 1.46 20.04
CA GLU A 80 11.54 0.62 21.14
C GLU A 80 10.43 -0.15 21.87
N HIS A 81 9.25 0.47 22.02
CA HIS A 81 8.11 -0.18 22.68
C HIS A 81 7.27 -1.02 21.71
N CYS A 82 6.94 -0.47 20.54
CA CYS A 82 6.08 -1.09 19.54
C CYS A 82 6.41 -0.59 18.12
N PRO A 83 7.24 -1.34 17.36
CA PRO A 83 7.59 -0.98 15.98
C PRO A 83 6.37 -0.78 15.09
N ALA A 84 5.31 -1.58 15.27
CA ALA A 84 4.07 -1.44 14.52
C ALA A 84 3.41 -0.06 14.70
N ALA A 85 3.37 0.43 15.94
CA ALA A 85 2.80 1.74 16.23
C ALA A 85 3.58 2.87 15.53
N ALA A 86 4.91 2.75 15.45
CA ALA A 86 5.75 3.74 14.77
C ALA A 86 5.45 3.82 13.26
N ILE A 87 5.20 2.67 12.61
CA ILE A 87 4.82 2.61 11.18
C ILE A 87 3.51 3.33 10.90
N PHE A 88 2.51 3.17 11.77
CA PHE A 88 1.22 3.85 11.59
C PHE A 88 1.25 5.31 12.06
N LEU A 89 2.12 5.65 13.01
CA LEU A 89 2.29 7.02 13.49
C LEU A 89 2.71 7.96 12.35
N GLN A 90 3.63 7.55 11.47
CA GLN A 90 4.04 8.38 10.33
C GLN A 90 2.91 8.58 9.30
N GLN A 91 2.00 7.60 9.14
CA GLN A 91 0.83 7.77 8.25
C GLN A 91 -0.18 8.78 8.81
N ARG A 92 -0.23 8.91 10.14
CA ARG A 92 -1.14 9.80 10.86
C ARG A 92 -0.61 11.23 10.89
N LEU A 93 0.70 11.40 11.15
CA LEU A 93 1.35 12.71 11.24
C LEU A 93 1.86 13.19 9.86
N ARG A 94 0.94 13.28 8.88
CA ARG A 94 1.25 13.61 7.47
C ARG A 94 2.02 14.92 7.24
N GLY A 95 2.17 15.76 8.28
CA GLY A 95 2.92 17.02 8.23
C GLY A 95 4.42 16.93 8.56
N SER A 96 4.99 15.74 8.87
CA SER A 96 6.41 15.63 9.25
C SER A 96 7.17 14.60 8.42
N ASP A 97 7.78 15.05 7.32
CA ASP A 97 8.73 14.26 6.51
C ASP A 97 9.90 13.73 7.37
N ARG A 98 10.22 14.42 8.47
CA ARG A 98 11.27 14.02 9.42
C ARG A 98 10.92 12.73 10.17
N ILE A 99 9.67 12.57 10.61
CA ILE A 99 9.22 11.34 11.27
C ILE A 99 9.27 10.19 10.29
N ARG A 100 8.80 10.39 9.05
CA ARG A 100 8.88 9.36 8.00
C ARG A 100 10.33 8.95 7.75
N GLY A 101 11.25 9.91 7.64
CA GLY A 101 12.68 9.65 7.45
C GLY A 101 13.31 8.86 8.61
N GLU A 102 12.98 9.21 9.85
CA GLU A 102 13.50 8.50 11.03
C GLU A 102 12.93 7.09 11.14
N VAL A 103 11.62 6.91 10.94
CA VAL A 103 11.00 5.57 10.93
C VAL A 103 11.57 4.73 9.79
N ALA A 104 11.80 5.29 8.59
CA ALA A 104 12.46 4.58 7.50
C ALA A 104 13.91 4.18 7.83
N ARG A 105 14.63 4.98 8.63
CA ARG A 105 15.95 4.62 9.14
C ARG A 105 15.87 3.45 10.13
N LEU A 106 14.89 3.46 11.03
CA LEU A 106 14.66 2.39 12.01
C LEU A 106 14.23 1.07 11.34
N VAL A 107 13.34 1.14 10.34
CA VAL A 107 12.93 -0.02 9.51
C VAL A 107 14.13 -0.64 8.81
N ARG A 108 15.03 0.17 8.25
CA ARG A 108 16.27 -0.33 7.64
C ARG A 108 17.21 -0.98 8.66
N GLY A 109 17.30 -0.44 9.88
CA GLY A 109 18.13 -1.01 10.93
C GLY A 109 17.64 -2.35 11.48
N ALA A 110 16.32 -2.60 11.46
CA ALA A 110 15.73 -3.84 11.97
C ALA A 110 14.48 -4.26 11.16
N PRO A 111 14.65 -4.69 9.89
CA PRO A 111 13.53 -5.02 9.00
C PRO A 111 12.74 -6.26 9.44
N THR A 112 13.38 -7.20 10.15
CA THR A 112 12.76 -8.43 10.66
C THR A 112 11.66 -8.16 11.68
N LEU A 113 11.73 -7.05 12.42
CA LEU A 113 10.72 -6.69 13.42
C LEU A 113 9.39 -6.26 12.79
N VAL A 114 9.40 -5.81 11.54
CA VAL A 114 8.23 -5.21 10.87
C VAL A 114 7.84 -5.93 9.58
N SER A 115 8.52 -7.02 9.23
CA SER A 115 8.27 -7.79 8.01
C SER A 115 6.83 -8.31 7.91
N HIS A 116 6.18 -8.54 9.05
CA HIS A 116 4.78 -8.95 9.14
C HIS A 116 3.77 -7.82 8.83
N ILE A 117 4.23 -6.57 8.68
CA ILE A 117 3.39 -5.38 8.49
C ILE A 117 3.50 -4.91 7.04
N PRO A 118 2.47 -5.08 6.19
CA PRO A 118 2.52 -4.68 4.78
C PRO A 118 2.82 -3.18 4.58
N ALA A 119 2.28 -2.32 5.45
CA ALA A 119 2.46 -0.88 5.39
C ALA A 119 3.92 -0.42 5.55
N ALA A 120 4.75 -1.21 6.20
CA ALA A 120 6.15 -0.89 6.43
C ALA A 120 7.04 -1.13 5.20
N LEU A 121 6.58 -1.93 4.22
CA LEU A 121 7.36 -2.24 3.01
C LEU A 121 7.73 -0.96 2.23
N GLN A 122 6.81 -0.01 2.12
CA GLN A 122 7.01 1.24 1.39
C GLN A 122 8.09 2.15 2.02
N LEU A 123 8.46 1.90 3.28
CA LEU A 123 9.55 2.62 3.95
C LEU A 123 10.92 1.97 3.71
N LEU A 124 10.94 0.67 3.39
CA LEU A 124 12.16 -0.07 3.03
C LEU A 124 12.42 0.02 1.51
N ALA A 125 11.43 -0.30 0.69
CA ALA A 125 11.51 -0.33 -0.77
C ALA A 125 11.16 1.03 -1.39
N THR A 126 11.88 2.08 -1.00
CA THR A 126 11.74 3.42 -1.60
C THR A 126 12.53 3.50 -2.92
N PRO A 127 12.15 4.38 -3.87
CA PRO A 127 12.88 4.55 -5.13
C PRO A 127 14.39 4.79 -4.91
N SER A 128 14.75 5.67 -3.97
CA SER A 128 16.15 5.95 -3.65
C SER A 128 16.91 4.75 -3.08
N ASN A 129 16.26 3.89 -2.28
CA ASN A 129 16.89 2.69 -1.76
C ASN A 129 17.09 1.62 -2.85
N LEU A 130 16.16 1.54 -3.81
CA LEU A 130 16.26 0.63 -4.97
C LEU A 130 17.34 1.08 -5.95
N GLU A 131 17.47 2.38 -6.19
CA GLU A 131 18.57 2.96 -6.98
C GLU A 131 19.94 2.69 -6.34
N ALA A 132 20.01 2.74 -5.01
CA ALA A 132 21.23 2.50 -4.25
C ALA A 132 21.57 1.01 -4.06
N ASP A 133 20.69 0.09 -4.46
CA ASP A 133 20.84 -1.37 -4.30
C ASP A 133 21.32 -1.78 -2.90
N ILE A 134 20.61 -1.29 -1.87
CA ILE A 134 21.01 -1.53 -0.48
C ILE A 134 20.82 -3.01 -0.10
N PRO A 135 21.74 -3.61 0.68
CA PRO A 135 21.67 -5.03 1.03
C PRO A 135 20.42 -5.40 1.84
N GLU A 136 19.83 -4.46 2.58
CA GLU A 136 18.63 -4.67 3.38
C GLU A 136 17.38 -4.97 2.51
N LEU A 137 17.42 -4.69 1.20
CA LEU A 137 16.35 -5.05 0.27
C LEU A 137 16.13 -6.56 0.17
N ALA A 138 17.12 -7.39 0.51
CA ALA A 138 16.97 -8.84 0.58
C ALA A 138 15.79 -9.26 1.48
N HIS A 139 15.51 -8.48 2.53
CA HIS A 139 14.40 -8.76 3.45
C HIS A 139 13.02 -8.59 2.80
N VAL A 140 12.90 -7.86 1.69
CA VAL A 140 11.63 -7.70 0.95
C VAL A 140 11.04 -9.06 0.55
N LEU A 141 11.87 -10.04 0.19
CA LEU A 141 11.40 -11.38 -0.18
C LEU A 141 10.67 -12.11 0.95
N SER A 142 10.96 -11.78 2.20
CA SER A 142 10.33 -12.38 3.39
C SER A 142 9.11 -11.60 3.89
N TRP A 143 8.77 -10.48 3.26
CA TRP A 143 7.73 -9.58 3.75
C TRP A 143 6.32 -10.19 3.64
N SER A 144 5.41 -9.76 4.50
CA SER A 144 3.98 -10.10 4.39
C SER A 144 3.40 -9.61 3.05
N PRO A 145 2.41 -10.31 2.45
CA PRO A 145 1.76 -9.85 1.23
C PRO A 145 1.12 -8.47 1.37
N VAL A 146 1.35 -7.61 0.37
CA VAL A 146 0.70 -6.30 0.22
C VAL A 146 -0.54 -6.39 -0.69
N PRO A 147 -1.40 -5.37 -0.72
CA PRO A 147 -2.48 -5.28 -1.70
C PRO A 147 -1.97 -5.31 -3.14
N PRO A 148 -2.74 -5.85 -4.12
CA PRO A 148 -2.31 -5.96 -5.51
C PRO A 148 -1.84 -4.64 -6.11
N VAL A 149 -2.53 -3.54 -5.82
CA VAL A 149 -2.16 -2.18 -6.27
C VAL A 149 -0.72 -1.83 -5.90
N THR A 150 -0.30 -2.15 -4.67
CA THR A 150 1.07 -1.88 -4.21
C THR A 150 2.07 -2.80 -4.89
N ALA A 151 1.76 -4.09 -5.05
CA ALA A 151 2.63 -5.02 -5.75
C ALA A 151 2.83 -4.62 -7.22
N ILE A 152 1.74 -4.26 -7.92
CA ILE A 152 1.78 -3.81 -9.32
C ILE A 152 2.57 -2.51 -9.46
N SER A 153 2.57 -1.63 -8.45
CA SER A 153 3.30 -0.36 -8.52
C SER A 153 4.81 -0.54 -8.72
N PHE A 154 5.39 -1.68 -8.32
CA PHE A 154 6.81 -2.00 -8.59
C PHE A 154 7.12 -2.24 -10.08
N PHE A 155 6.09 -2.39 -10.91
CA PHE A 155 6.18 -2.46 -12.38
C PHE A 155 5.76 -1.15 -13.04
N SER A 156 5.93 -0.02 -12.36
CA SER A 156 5.63 1.30 -12.90
C SER A 156 6.90 2.16 -12.98
N ARG A 157 6.85 3.25 -13.76
CA ARG A 157 7.92 4.26 -13.83
C ARG A 157 8.29 4.92 -12.49
N MET A 158 7.45 4.77 -11.46
CA MET A 158 7.68 5.36 -10.13
C MET A 158 8.81 4.66 -9.38
N TYR A 159 9.11 3.40 -9.72
CA TYR A 159 10.13 2.60 -9.06
C TYR A 159 11.21 2.16 -10.05
N PRO A 160 12.50 2.25 -9.66
CA PRO A 160 13.58 1.61 -10.40
C PRO A 160 13.35 0.10 -10.53
N GLN A 161 13.79 -0.43 -11.67
CA GLN A 161 13.72 -1.87 -11.93
C GLN A 161 14.66 -2.62 -11.00
N HIS A 162 14.12 -3.55 -10.22
CA HIS A 162 14.91 -4.28 -9.23
C HIS A 162 14.40 -5.73 -9.09
N PRO A 163 15.27 -6.75 -9.26
CA PRO A 163 14.85 -8.16 -9.22
C PRO A 163 14.11 -8.55 -7.93
N LEU A 164 14.60 -8.11 -6.76
CA LEU A 164 14.00 -8.48 -5.47
C LEU A 164 12.56 -7.97 -5.29
N THR A 165 12.27 -6.72 -5.67
CA THR A 165 10.91 -6.16 -5.53
C THR A 165 9.95 -6.77 -6.54
N GLN A 166 10.42 -7.06 -7.76
CA GLN A 166 9.61 -7.70 -8.79
C GLN A 166 9.32 -9.17 -8.46
N GLN A 167 10.31 -9.93 -7.97
CA GLN A 167 10.10 -11.29 -7.46
C GLN A 167 9.09 -11.30 -6.30
N TYR A 168 9.24 -10.36 -5.36
CA TYR A 168 8.28 -10.18 -4.29
C TYR A 168 6.87 -9.87 -4.83
N ALA A 169 6.76 -8.94 -5.78
CA ALA A 169 5.48 -8.56 -6.36
C ALA A 169 4.80 -9.73 -7.07
N VAL A 170 5.52 -10.51 -7.89
CA VAL A 170 4.99 -11.73 -8.53
C VAL A 170 4.55 -12.74 -7.50
N ARG A 171 5.34 -12.99 -6.45
CA ARG A 171 4.97 -13.89 -5.35
C ARG A 171 3.66 -13.46 -4.69
N VAL A 172 3.51 -12.16 -4.41
CA VAL A 172 2.30 -11.59 -3.81
C VAL A 172 1.11 -11.76 -4.74
N LEU A 173 1.23 -11.37 -6.01
CA LEU A 173 0.16 -11.46 -7.00
C LEU A 173 -0.28 -12.91 -7.25
N THR A 174 0.66 -13.86 -7.26
CA THR A 174 0.37 -15.30 -7.39
C THR A 174 -0.42 -15.85 -6.19
N GLY A 175 -0.37 -15.18 -5.04
CA GLY A 175 -1.14 -15.54 -3.85
C GLY A 175 -2.62 -15.12 -3.90
N TYR A 176 -3.01 -14.25 -4.83
CA TYR A 176 -4.41 -13.82 -4.98
C TYR A 176 -5.19 -14.73 -5.94
N ALA A 177 -6.49 -14.85 -5.69
CA ALA A 177 -7.39 -15.59 -6.57
C ALA A 177 -7.53 -14.90 -7.95
N PRO A 178 -7.64 -15.65 -9.06
CA PRO A 178 -7.78 -15.07 -10.40
C PRO A 178 -8.94 -14.07 -10.51
N GLU A 179 -10.06 -14.32 -9.82
CA GLU A 179 -11.25 -13.47 -9.81
C GLU A 179 -10.96 -12.09 -9.22
N THR A 180 -10.03 -12.00 -8.26
CA THR A 180 -9.57 -10.71 -7.71
C THR A 180 -8.64 -9.99 -8.68
N LEU A 181 -7.82 -10.73 -9.43
CA LEU A 181 -6.87 -10.16 -10.39
C LEU A 181 -7.55 -9.60 -11.64
N ILE A 182 -8.76 -10.06 -11.98
CA ILE A 182 -9.55 -9.52 -13.10
C ILE A 182 -9.72 -8.00 -12.98
N PHE A 183 -9.99 -7.49 -11.77
CA PHE A 183 -10.15 -6.05 -11.52
C PHE A 183 -8.88 -5.24 -11.76
N TYR A 184 -7.72 -5.89 -11.78
CA TYR A 184 -6.41 -5.27 -11.96
C TYR A 184 -5.80 -5.53 -13.34
N VAL A 185 -6.53 -6.17 -14.26
CA VAL A 185 -6.07 -6.48 -15.62
C VAL A 185 -5.52 -5.24 -16.33
N PRO A 186 -6.19 -4.06 -16.34
CA PRO A 186 -5.63 -2.88 -17.00
C PRO A 186 -4.26 -2.50 -16.43
N GLN A 187 -4.06 -2.57 -15.11
CA GLN A 187 -2.80 -2.19 -14.48
C GLN A 187 -1.71 -3.24 -14.69
N LEU A 188 -2.07 -4.53 -14.78
CA LEU A 188 -1.13 -5.61 -15.11
C LEU A 188 -0.61 -5.47 -16.55
N VAL A 189 -1.51 -5.20 -17.50
CA VAL A 189 -1.17 -4.92 -18.91
C VAL A 189 -0.25 -3.71 -19.02
N GLN A 190 -0.54 -2.64 -18.31
CA GLN A 190 0.33 -1.46 -18.27
C GLN A 190 1.69 -1.74 -17.60
N GLY A 191 1.73 -2.67 -16.63
CA GLY A 191 2.98 -3.09 -15.98
C GLY A 191 3.96 -3.80 -16.92
N VAL A 192 3.46 -4.50 -17.95
CA VAL A 192 4.30 -5.19 -18.96
C VAL A 192 5.20 -4.21 -19.71
N ARG A 193 4.73 -2.98 -19.95
CA ARG A 193 5.49 -1.93 -20.64
C ARG A 193 6.81 -1.61 -19.95
N TYR A 194 6.79 -1.67 -18.62
CA TYR A 194 7.95 -1.39 -17.80
C TYR A 194 8.69 -2.66 -17.35
N ASP A 195 8.28 -3.85 -17.77
CA ASP A 195 8.86 -5.12 -17.34
C ASP A 195 10.09 -5.52 -18.18
N LYS A 196 11.24 -4.93 -17.86
CA LYS A 196 12.50 -5.24 -18.57
C LYS A 196 13.09 -6.59 -18.21
N LEU A 197 12.74 -7.13 -17.04
CA LEU A 197 13.28 -8.39 -16.52
C LEU A 197 12.39 -9.60 -16.85
N GLY A 198 11.17 -9.38 -17.33
CA GLY A 198 10.24 -10.42 -17.78
C GLY A 198 9.44 -11.08 -16.65
N TYR A 199 9.45 -10.53 -15.43
CA TYR A 199 8.74 -11.11 -14.28
C TYR A 199 7.22 -10.94 -14.39
N MET A 200 6.75 -9.79 -14.87
CA MET A 200 5.33 -9.54 -15.12
C MET A 200 4.82 -10.38 -16.29
N CYS A 201 5.59 -10.43 -17.38
CA CYS A 201 5.26 -11.25 -18.55
C CYS A 201 5.11 -12.73 -18.16
N ASP A 202 6.09 -13.30 -17.47
CA ASP A 202 6.04 -14.69 -16.99
C ASP A 202 4.87 -14.93 -16.01
N PHE A 203 4.60 -13.99 -15.11
CA PHE A 203 3.44 -14.06 -14.21
C PHE A 203 2.11 -14.10 -14.98
N ILE A 204 1.95 -13.23 -15.97
CA ILE A 204 0.76 -13.14 -16.82
C ILE A 204 0.55 -14.45 -17.59
N LEU A 205 1.62 -15.01 -18.16
CA LEU A 205 1.54 -16.28 -18.90
C LEU A 205 1.13 -17.43 -17.97
N ARG A 206 1.78 -17.58 -16.82
CA ARG A 206 1.42 -18.61 -15.83
C ARG A 206 -0.01 -18.46 -15.31
N SER A 207 -0.45 -17.23 -15.09
CA SER A 207 -1.81 -16.94 -14.63
C SER A 207 -2.86 -17.24 -15.71
N SER A 208 -2.52 -17.00 -16.97
CA SER A 208 -3.37 -17.31 -18.13
C SER A 208 -3.58 -18.82 -18.31
N HIS A 209 -2.54 -19.63 -18.09
CA HIS A 209 -2.67 -21.09 -18.10
C HIS A 209 -3.57 -21.63 -16.99
N ARG A 210 -3.69 -20.92 -15.86
CA ARG A 210 -4.50 -21.33 -14.70
C ARG A 210 -5.97 -20.94 -14.81
N SER A 211 -6.28 -19.82 -15.45
CA SER A 211 -7.65 -19.29 -15.54
C SER A 211 -7.96 -18.82 -16.96
N PRO A 212 -8.80 -19.57 -17.71
CA PRO A 212 -9.22 -19.18 -19.05
C PRO A 212 -9.93 -17.82 -19.09
N ILE A 213 -10.69 -17.47 -18.05
CA ILE A 213 -11.38 -16.18 -17.95
C ILE A 213 -10.36 -15.05 -17.80
N LEU A 214 -9.37 -15.20 -16.90
CA LEU A 214 -8.32 -14.21 -16.74
C LEU A 214 -7.49 -14.07 -18.02
N ALA A 215 -7.16 -15.19 -18.67
CA ALA A 215 -6.47 -15.20 -19.96
C ALA A 215 -7.23 -14.42 -21.04
N HIS A 216 -8.54 -14.63 -21.14
CA HIS A 216 -9.40 -13.90 -22.07
C HIS A 216 -9.41 -12.40 -21.77
N GLN A 217 -9.61 -12.00 -20.51
CA GLN A 217 -9.60 -10.59 -20.11
C GLN A 217 -8.26 -9.91 -20.39
N LEU A 218 -7.14 -10.61 -20.13
CA LEU A 218 -5.80 -10.15 -20.48
C LEU A 218 -5.66 -10.00 -22.00
N LEU A 219 -6.04 -11.01 -22.79
CA LEU A 219 -5.96 -10.94 -24.25
C LEU A 219 -6.73 -9.75 -24.81
N TRP A 220 -7.97 -9.54 -24.37
CA TRP A 220 -8.80 -8.41 -24.80
C TRP A 220 -8.15 -7.09 -24.45
N ASN A 221 -7.76 -6.90 -23.19
CA ASN A 221 -7.16 -5.66 -22.75
C ASN A 221 -5.82 -5.40 -23.45
N MET A 222 -5.00 -6.43 -23.67
CA MET A 222 -3.76 -6.30 -24.43
C MET A 222 -4.04 -5.88 -25.87
N ARG A 223 -5.02 -6.49 -26.57
CA ARG A 223 -5.41 -6.14 -27.94
C ARG A 223 -5.87 -4.69 -28.06
N THR A 224 -6.66 -4.21 -27.11
CA THR A 224 -7.11 -2.80 -27.11
C THR A 224 -5.98 -1.82 -26.79
N ASN A 225 -4.91 -2.26 -26.13
CA ASN A 225 -3.75 -1.43 -25.77
C ASN A 225 -2.58 -1.54 -26.77
N VAL A 226 -2.74 -2.24 -27.90
CA VAL A 226 -1.73 -2.31 -28.99
C VAL A 226 -1.61 -0.98 -29.74
N PHE A 227 -2.66 -0.16 -29.74
CA PHE A 227 -2.70 1.10 -30.46
C PHE A 227 -2.81 2.26 -29.47
N THR A 228 -2.04 3.33 -29.70
CA THR A 228 -2.05 4.53 -28.86
C THR A 228 -3.14 5.52 -29.26
N ASP A 229 -3.78 5.34 -30.42
CA ASP A 229 -4.84 6.20 -30.95
C ASP A 229 -6.20 5.50 -31.03
N GLU A 230 -7.28 6.29 -31.05
CA GLU A 230 -8.66 5.80 -31.21
C GLU A 230 -8.94 5.28 -32.64
N GLU A 231 -8.09 5.65 -33.62
CA GLU A 231 -8.23 5.27 -35.03
C GLU A 231 -7.40 4.03 -35.44
N GLY A 232 -6.54 3.50 -34.56
CA GLY A 232 -5.75 2.27 -34.79
C GLY A 232 -4.53 2.43 -35.71
N THR A 233 -3.98 3.62 -35.82
CA THR A 233 -2.92 4.02 -36.76
C THR A 233 -1.54 4.04 -36.13
N GLU A 234 -1.41 4.41 -34.85
CA GLU A 234 -0.13 4.45 -34.13
C GLU A 234 0.00 3.23 -33.20
N ARG A 235 0.91 2.30 -33.58
CA ARG A 235 1.18 1.09 -32.77
C ARG A 235 2.08 1.45 -31.60
N ASP A 236 1.71 1.00 -30.41
CA ASP A 236 2.57 1.03 -29.24
C ASP A 236 3.72 0.04 -29.47
N LEU A 237 4.88 0.57 -29.90
CA LEU A 237 6.02 -0.16 -30.45
C LEU A 237 6.83 -0.94 -29.40
N GLU A 238 6.22 -1.33 -28.28
CA GLU A 238 6.89 -2.12 -27.26
C GLU A 238 6.70 -3.62 -27.52
N ASN A 239 7.73 -4.24 -28.11
CA ASN A 239 7.82 -5.68 -28.43
C ASN A 239 7.37 -6.61 -27.29
N GLN A 240 7.46 -6.17 -26.02
CA GLN A 240 7.04 -6.97 -24.86
C GLN A 240 5.53 -7.25 -24.85
N LEU A 241 4.71 -6.29 -25.26
CA LEU A 241 3.26 -6.44 -25.32
C LEU A 241 2.87 -7.44 -26.42
N GLU A 242 3.48 -7.32 -27.60
CA GLU A 242 3.25 -8.21 -28.74
C GLU A 242 3.69 -9.65 -28.44
N ASN A 243 4.86 -9.84 -27.83
CA ASN A 243 5.32 -11.16 -27.41
C ASN A 243 4.37 -11.80 -26.38
N ALA A 244 3.89 -11.01 -25.40
CA ALA A 244 2.92 -11.49 -24.43
C ALA A 244 1.57 -11.84 -25.08
N LEU A 245 1.12 -11.04 -26.04
CA LEU A 245 -0.10 -11.28 -26.82
C LEU A 245 -0.05 -12.59 -27.59
N GLU A 246 1.03 -12.83 -28.33
CA GLU A 246 1.20 -14.07 -29.10
C GLU A 246 1.20 -15.31 -28.18
N ALA A 247 1.90 -15.23 -27.05
CA ALA A 247 1.99 -16.32 -26.10
C ALA A 247 0.66 -16.62 -25.38
N ILE A 248 -0.12 -15.59 -25.00
CA ILE A 248 -1.47 -15.77 -24.43
C ILE A 248 -2.44 -16.34 -25.48
N SER A 249 -2.35 -15.88 -26.73
CA SER A 249 -3.16 -16.39 -27.84
C SER A 249 -2.92 -17.89 -28.08
N LEU A 250 -1.65 -18.32 -28.02
CA LEU A 250 -1.28 -19.73 -28.09
C LEU A 250 -1.85 -20.53 -26.90
N CYS A 251 -1.75 -19.99 -25.69
CA CYS A 251 -2.31 -20.62 -24.48
C CYS A 251 -3.83 -20.85 -24.60
N LEU A 252 -4.58 -19.85 -25.06
CA LEU A 252 -6.04 -19.97 -25.24
C LEU A 252 -6.41 -20.96 -26.34
N SER A 253 -5.63 -21.01 -27.42
CA SER A 253 -5.81 -21.98 -28.50
C SER A 253 -5.62 -23.42 -28.03
N GLN A 254 -4.67 -23.65 -27.12
CA GLN A 254 -4.39 -24.97 -26.52
C GLN A 254 -5.47 -25.42 -25.51
N LEU A 255 -6.14 -24.49 -24.85
CA LEU A 255 -7.16 -24.78 -23.83
C LEU A 255 -8.54 -25.18 -24.39
N HIS A 256 -8.66 -25.37 -25.72
CA HIS A 256 -9.94 -25.59 -26.42
C HIS A 256 -11.01 -24.52 -26.11
N ALA A 257 -10.59 -23.35 -25.62
CA ALA A 257 -11.46 -22.25 -25.21
C ALA A 257 -11.79 -21.31 -26.39
N LYS A 258 -11.97 -21.86 -27.61
CA LYS A 258 -12.34 -21.06 -28.78
C LYS A 258 -13.66 -20.30 -28.56
N ASP A 259 -14.60 -20.94 -27.87
CA ASP A 259 -15.90 -20.35 -27.56
C ASP A 259 -15.83 -19.20 -26.54
N LEU A 260 -14.72 -19.10 -25.78
CA LEU A 260 -14.49 -17.95 -24.89
C LEU A 260 -13.95 -16.74 -25.65
N ILE A 261 -13.21 -16.92 -26.75
CA ILE A 261 -12.57 -15.80 -27.48
C ILE A 261 -13.62 -14.87 -28.11
N ASP A 262 -14.78 -15.43 -28.49
CA ASP A 262 -15.86 -14.73 -29.19
C ASP A 262 -17.01 -14.25 -28.29
N LEU A 263 -16.92 -14.43 -26.97
CA LEU A 263 -17.96 -13.94 -26.05
C LEU A 263 -17.83 -12.42 -25.86
N PRO A 264 -18.86 -11.63 -26.22
CA PRO A 264 -18.90 -10.22 -25.87
C PRO A 264 -19.07 -10.12 -24.35
N VAL A 265 -18.16 -9.38 -23.70
CA VAL A 265 -18.26 -9.07 -22.27
C VAL A 265 -19.40 -8.07 -22.08
N THR A 266 -20.53 -8.53 -21.54
CA THR A 266 -21.57 -7.66 -20.95
C THR A 266 -21.12 -7.11 -19.61
#